data_AF-A0A930TWJ7-F1
#
_entry.id   AF-A0A930TWJ7-F1
#
_cell.length_a   1.000
_cell.length_b   1.000
_cell.length_c   1.000
_cell.angle_alpha   90.00
_cell.angle_beta   90.00
_cell.angle_gamma   90.00
#
_symmetry.space_group_name_H-M   'P 1'
#
loop_
_entity.id
_entity.type
_entity.pdbx_description
1 polymer ?
#
loop_
_entity_poly.entity_id
_entity_poly.type
_entity_poly.pdbx_seq_one_letter_code
_entity_poly.pdbx_strand_id
1 'polypeptide(L)'
;DLAICRQLGDVQGEGQTLANLGVLYEHQNQPDQALDLWHQALTKLHPDSPKYATVSQWIHAATQPRRPDWLGWFLSLGIGLFLLWNLINRHWLIALFSFLILIGWYTFRRRR
;
A
#
# COMPACT_ATOMS: atom_id res chain seq x y z
N ASP A 1 -15.23 14.04 40.60
CA ASP A 1 -14.71 13.66 39.26
C ASP A 1 -13.22 13.36 39.12
N LEU A 2 -12.40 13.36 40.17
CA LEU A 2 -10.95 13.07 40.02
C LEU A 2 -10.62 11.58 39.86
N ALA A 3 -11.43 10.69 40.44
CA ALA A 3 -11.19 9.24 40.44
C ALA A 3 -11.31 8.62 39.05
N ILE A 4 -12.27 9.10 38.25
CA ILE A 4 -12.51 8.65 36.87
C ILE A 4 -11.33 9.06 35.99
N CYS A 5 -10.83 10.30 36.12
CA CYS A 5 -9.64 10.76 35.40
C CYS A 5 -8.39 9.95 35.77
N ARG A 6 -8.26 9.54 37.05
CA ARG A 6 -7.14 8.70 37.52
C ARG A 6 -7.19 7.29 36.92
N GLN A 7 -8.37 6.66 36.93
CA GLN A 7 -8.58 5.36 36.28
C GLN A 7 -8.34 5.43 34.77
N LEU A 8 -8.81 6.48 34.10
CA LEU A 8 -8.54 6.69 32.66
C LEU A 8 -7.04 6.84 32.37
N GLY A 9 -6.30 7.51 33.25
CA GLY A 9 -4.86 7.66 33.13
C GLY A 9 -4.11 6.33 33.21
N ASP A 10 -4.47 5.47 34.17
CA ASP A 10 -3.89 4.13 34.30
C ASP A 10 -4.19 3.25 33.08
N VAL A 11 -5.43 3.26 32.61
CA VAL A 11 -5.85 2.47 31.44
C VAL A 11 -5.16 2.96 30.16
N GLN A 12 -5.00 4.28 29.97
CA GLN A 12 -4.20 4.80 28.86
C GLN A 12 -2.73 4.44 28.99
N GLY A 13 -2.16 4.44 30.19
CA GLY A 13 -0.79 4.00 30.45
C GLY A 13 -0.55 2.56 30.02
N GLU A 14 -1.47 1.66 30.38
CA GLU A 14 -1.45 0.26 29.93
C GLU A 14 -1.47 0.15 28.40
N GLY A 15 -2.39 0.88 27.75
CA GLY A 15 -2.49 0.90 26.29
C GLY A 15 -1.22 1.38 25.61
N GLN A 16 -0.53 2.38 26.17
CA GLN A 16 0.75 2.86 25.64
C GLN A 16 1.88 1.84 25.81
N THR A 17 1.93 1.14 26.94
CA THR A 17 2.94 0.08 27.15
C THR A 17 2.72 -1.06 26.16
N LEU A 18 1.48 -1.49 25.94
CA LEU A 18 1.15 -2.51 24.95
C LEU A 18 1.52 -2.06 23.53
N ALA A 19 1.26 -0.81 23.18
CA ALA A 19 1.62 -0.26 21.89
C ALA A 19 3.14 -0.29 21.64
N ASN A 20 3.93 0.08 22.66
CA ASN A 20 5.39 0.06 22.60
C ASN A 20 5.94 -1.37 22.51
N LEU A 21 5.33 -2.33 23.23
CA LEU A 21 5.66 -3.75 23.10
C LEU A 21 5.41 -4.22 21.68
N GLY A 22 4.28 -3.83 21.07
CA GLY A 22 4.00 -4.17 19.68
C GLY A 22 5.11 -3.69 18.73
N VAL A 23 5.58 -2.44 18.87
CA VAL A 23 6.71 -1.93 18.07
C VAL A 23 7.98 -2.77 18.29
N LEU A 24 8.26 -3.20 19.52
CA LEU A 24 9.41 -4.05 19.82
C LEU A 24 9.33 -5.43 19.13
N TYR A 25 8.13 -6.01 19.00
CA TYR A 25 7.94 -7.29 18.31
C TYR A 25 7.99 -7.14 16.78
N GLU A 26 7.51 -6.01 16.24
CA GLU A 26 7.66 -5.70 14.82
C GLU A 26 9.15 -5.60 14.43
N HIS A 27 9.97 -4.93 15.25
CA HIS A 27 11.42 -4.90 15.09
C HIS A 27 12.11 -6.27 15.23
N GLN A 28 11.46 -7.24 15.88
CA GLN A 28 11.94 -8.62 15.98
C GLN A 28 11.47 -9.50 14.80
N ASN A 29 10.93 -8.92 13.73
CA ASN A 29 10.31 -9.64 12.61
C ASN A 29 9.16 -10.57 13.05
N GLN A 30 8.41 -10.21 14.09
CA GLN A 30 7.24 -10.95 14.59
C GLN A 30 5.96 -10.12 14.40
N PRO A 31 5.53 -9.87 13.15
CA PRO A 31 4.41 -8.97 12.86
C PRO A 31 3.06 -9.49 13.36
N ASP A 32 2.89 -10.81 13.53
CA ASP A 32 1.64 -11.39 14.02
C ASP A 32 1.43 -11.06 15.51
N GLN A 33 2.47 -11.26 16.33
CA GLN A 33 2.47 -10.82 17.74
C GLN A 33 2.41 -9.29 17.83
N ALA A 34 3.04 -8.64 16.86
CA ALA A 34 2.82 -7.26 16.41
C ALA A 34 1.40 -6.75 16.58
N LEU A 35 0.58 -7.32 15.71
CA LEU A 35 -0.82 -6.98 15.51
C LEU A 35 -1.65 -7.27 16.76
N ASP A 36 -1.44 -8.41 17.41
CA ASP A 36 -2.19 -8.79 18.62
C ASP A 36 -1.99 -7.78 19.75
N LEU A 37 -0.76 -7.29 19.95
CA LEU A 37 -0.46 -6.29 20.98
C LEU A 37 -1.03 -4.92 20.63
N TRP A 38 -0.96 -4.51 19.36
CA TRP A 38 -1.56 -3.27 18.91
C TRP A 38 -3.09 -3.29 19.00
N HIS A 39 -3.75 -4.41 18.72
CA HIS A 39 -5.20 -4.56 18.91
C HIS A 39 -5.60 -4.46 20.38
N GLN A 40 -4.83 -5.09 21.28
CA GLN A 40 -5.04 -4.95 22.73
C GLN A 40 -4.83 -3.51 23.19
N ALA A 41 -3.81 -2.82 22.67
CA ALA A 41 -3.56 -1.41 22.95
C ALA A 41 -4.74 -0.51 22.54
N LEU A 42 -5.34 -0.73 21.36
CA LEU A 42 -6.53 0.02 20.91
C LEU A 42 -7.75 -0.16 21.83
N THR A 43 -7.89 -1.31 22.49
CA THR A 43 -9.00 -1.56 23.42
C THR A 43 -8.85 -0.76 24.72
N LYS A 44 -7.61 -0.39 25.07
CA LYS A 44 -7.26 0.38 26.28
C LYS A 44 -7.16 1.88 25.99
N LEU A 45 -6.75 2.26 24.78
CA LEU A 45 -6.65 3.65 24.36
C LEU A 45 -8.02 4.24 24.06
N HIS A 46 -8.19 5.53 24.34
CA HIS A 46 -9.41 6.25 23.97
C HIS A 46 -9.39 6.61 22.47
N PRO A 47 -10.49 6.48 21.73
CA PRO A 47 -10.55 6.79 20.29
C PRO A 47 -10.09 8.20 19.92
N ASP A 48 -10.33 9.17 20.80
CA ASP A 48 -9.94 10.58 20.60
C ASP A 48 -8.47 10.87 20.94
N SER A 49 -7.73 9.86 21.42
CA SER A 49 -6.31 10.02 21.78
C SER A 49 -5.43 10.00 20.52
N PRO A 50 -4.42 10.87 20.42
CA PRO A 50 -3.44 10.81 19.32
C PRO A 50 -2.66 9.47 19.28
N LYS A 51 -2.56 8.78 20.43
CA LYS A 51 -1.98 7.43 20.51
C LYS A 51 -2.84 6.38 19.80
N TYR A 52 -4.16 6.51 19.82
CA TYR A 52 -5.06 5.59 19.11
C TYR A 52 -4.84 5.68 17.60
N ALA A 53 -4.72 6.89 17.06
CA ALA A 53 -4.48 7.14 15.65
C ALA A 53 -3.12 6.59 15.15
N THR A 54 -2.09 6.62 15.99
CA THR A 54 -0.77 6.06 15.63
C THR A 54 -0.77 4.54 15.64
N VAL A 55 -1.37 3.92 16.65
CA VAL A 55 -1.47 2.45 16.72
C VAL A 55 -2.33 1.90 15.58
N SER A 56 -3.44 2.58 15.24
CA SER A 56 -4.27 2.15 14.10
C SER A 56 -3.52 2.24 12.78
N GLN A 57 -2.70 3.28 12.58
CA GLN A 57 -1.82 3.39 11.42
C GLN A 57 -0.83 2.21 11.32
N TRP A 58 -0.22 1.80 12.43
CA TRP A 58 0.69 0.64 12.44
C TRP A 58 -0.02 -0.67 12.09
N ILE A 59 -1.22 -0.89 12.66
CA ILE A 59 -2.05 -2.06 12.29
C ILE A 59 -2.38 -2.04 10.81
N HIS A 60 -2.80 -0.90 10.26
CA HIS A 60 -3.08 -0.79 8.83
C HIS A 60 -1.85 -1.09 7.98
N ALA A 61 -0.66 -0.61 8.38
CA ALA A 61 0.58 -0.87 7.66
C ALA A 61 0.97 -2.36 7.71
N ALA A 62 0.82 -3.01 8.86
CA ALA A 62 1.15 -4.43 9.04
C ALA A 62 0.11 -5.39 8.44
N THR A 63 -1.15 -4.95 8.28
CA THR A 63 -2.23 -5.75 7.68
C THR A 63 -2.25 -5.66 6.16
N GLN A 64 -1.52 -4.72 5.55
CA GLN A 64 -1.46 -4.60 4.10
C GLN A 64 -0.92 -5.90 3.50
N PRO A 65 -1.67 -6.55 2.58
CA PRO A 65 -1.19 -7.74 1.92
C PRO A 65 0.09 -7.39 1.19
N ARG A 66 1.18 -8.10 1.52
CA ARG A 66 2.44 -8.00 0.79
C ARG A 66 2.09 -8.20 -0.68
N ARG A 67 2.20 -7.14 -1.50
CA ARG A 67 1.74 -7.19 -2.89
C ARG A 67 2.27 -8.47 -3.50
N PRO A 68 1.39 -9.32 -4.07
CA PRO A 68 1.84 -10.57 -4.67
C PRO A 68 2.97 -10.23 -5.63
N ASP A 69 4.14 -10.78 -5.35
CA ASP A 69 5.34 -10.64 -6.14
C ASP A 69 5.07 -11.00 -7.60
N TRP A 70 4.23 -12.01 -7.81
CA TRP A 70 3.75 -12.40 -9.14
C TRP A 70 3.04 -11.28 -9.90
N LEU A 71 2.35 -10.34 -9.25
CA LEU A 71 1.60 -9.29 -9.96
C LEU A 71 2.53 -8.44 -10.86
N GLY A 72 3.79 -8.25 -10.46
CA GLY A 72 4.81 -7.62 -11.29
C GLY A 72 5.26 -8.49 -12.46
N TRP A 73 5.51 -9.79 -12.20
CA TRP A 73 5.87 -10.76 -13.23
C TRP A 73 4.81 -10.89 -14.32
N PHE A 74 3.52 -10.86 -13.97
CA PHE A 74 2.42 -10.94 -14.94
C PHE A 74 2.34 -9.68 -15.83
N LEU A 75 2.61 -8.49 -15.30
CA LEU A 75 2.70 -7.27 -16.12
C LEU A 75 3.89 -7.33 -17.10
N SER A 76 5.06 -7.80 -16.65
CA SER A 76 6.24 -7.95 -17.50
C SER A 76 6.07 -9.06 -18.56
N LEU A 77 5.45 -10.19 -18.19
CA LEU A 77 5.14 -11.29 -19.11
C LEU A 77 4.10 -10.87 -20.15
N GLY A 78 3.07 -10.11 -19.77
CA GLY A 78 2.06 -9.61 -20.69
C GLY A 78 2.64 -8.70 -21.77
N ILE A 79 3.56 -7.79 -21.40
CA ILE A 79 4.27 -6.93 -22.36
C ILE A 79 5.18 -7.78 -23.26
N GLY A 80 5.90 -8.74 -22.70
CA GLY A 80 6.75 -9.66 -23.46
C GLY A 80 5.97 -10.49 -24.49
N LEU A 81 4.84 -11.08 -24.08
CA LEU A 81 3.94 -11.84 -24.96
C LEU A 81 3.29 -10.95 -26.01
N PHE A 82 2.91 -9.72 -25.68
CA PHE A 82 2.36 -8.75 -26.63
C PHE A 82 3.39 -8.34 -27.69
N LEU A 83 4.64 -8.09 -27.29
CA LEU A 83 5.73 -7.78 -28.21
C LEU A 83 6.13 -8.99 -29.06
N LEU A 84 6.15 -10.19 -28.50
CA LEU A 84 6.40 -11.44 -29.20
C LEU A 84 5.27 -11.74 -30.21
N TRP A 85 4.02 -11.56 -29.82
CA TRP A 85 2.84 -11.67 -30.68
C TRP A 85 2.88 -10.66 -31.82
N ASN A 86 3.32 -9.42 -31.56
CA ASN A 86 3.51 -8.38 -32.57
C ASN A 86 4.67 -8.74 -33.53
N LEU A 87 5.77 -9.30 -33.02
CA LEU A 87 6.93 -9.70 -33.81
C LEU A 87 6.64 -10.92 -34.71
N ILE A 88 5.90 -11.91 -34.20
CA ILE A 88 5.51 -13.12 -34.94
C ILE A 88 4.44 -12.80 -36.00
N ASN A 89 3.47 -11.94 -35.69
CA ASN A 89 2.36 -11.65 -36.61
C ASN A 89 2.64 -10.58 -37.67
N ARG A 90 3.88 -10.07 -37.77
CA ARG A 90 4.37 -9.19 -38.86
C ARG A 90 3.34 -8.11 -39.29
N HIS A 91 2.70 -7.43 -38.34
CA HIS A 91 1.72 -6.37 -38.64
C HIS A 91 2.43 -5.07 -39.03
N TRP A 92 3.11 -5.08 -40.18
CA TRP A 92 3.62 -3.87 -40.83
C TRP A 92 2.50 -2.86 -41.13
N LEU A 93 1.25 -3.33 -41.25
CA LEU A 93 0.07 -2.51 -41.47
C LEU A 93 -0.24 -1.57 -40.30
N ILE A 94 -0.15 -2.02 -39.05
CA ILE A 94 -0.42 -1.15 -37.88
C ILE A 94 0.67 -0.08 -37.74
N ALA A 95 1.92 -0.45 -38.02
CA ALA A 95 3.03 0.50 -38.12
C ALA A 95 2.81 1.52 -39.26
N LEU A 96 2.31 1.07 -40.41
CA LEU A 96 2.01 1.92 -41.56
C LEU A 96 0.82 2.87 -41.30
N PHE A 97 -0.24 2.38 -40.64
CA PHE A 97 -1.36 3.22 -40.19
C PHE A 97 -0.92 4.27 -39.16
N SER A 98 -0.07 3.89 -38.21
CA SER A 98 0.50 4.82 -37.22
C SER A 98 1.38 5.88 -37.90
N PHE A 99 2.17 5.49 -38.91
CA PHE A 99 3.01 6.41 -39.68
C PHE A 99 2.19 7.39 -40.52
N LEU A 100 1.08 6.94 -41.15
CA LEU A 100 0.18 7.80 -41.92
C LEU A 100 -0.54 8.84 -41.04
N ILE A 101 -0.99 8.44 -39.84
CA ILE A 101 -1.59 9.36 -38.87
C ILE A 101 -0.58 10.44 -38.45
N LEU A 102 0.68 10.05 -38.24
CA LEU A 102 1.76 10.97 -37.85
C LEU A 102 2.07 11.99 -38.95
N ILE A 103 2.14 11.56 -40.21
CA ILE A 103 2.32 12.45 -41.37
C ILE A 103 1.13 13.39 -41.55
N GLY A 104 -0.09 12.88 -41.42
CA GLY A 104 -1.31 13.68 -41.49
C GLY A 104 -1.32 14.79 -40.44
N TRP A 105 -0.93 14.47 -39.20
CA TRP A 105 -0.82 15.46 -38.14
C TRP A 105 0.33 16.45 -38.37
N TYR A 106 1.50 16.00 -38.81
CA TYR A 106 2.66 16.87 -39.08
C TYR A 106 2.39 17.86 -40.21
N THR A 107 1.73 17.41 -41.28
CA THR A 107 1.35 18.26 -42.42
C THR A 107 0.25 19.25 -42.05
N PHE A 108 -0.73 18.84 -41.24
CA PHE A 108 -1.77 19.73 -40.72
C PHE A 108 -1.18 20.81 -39.79
N ARG A 109 -0.25 20.45 -38.92
CA ARG A 109 0.41 21.39 -37.99
C ARG A 109 1.30 22.42 -38.68
N ARG A 110 1.78 22.14 -39.90
CA ARG A 110 2.59 23.08 -40.70
C ARG A 110 1.74 24.07 -41.51
N ARG A 111 0.43 23.83 -41.65
CA ARG A 111 -0.52 24.71 -42.37
C ARG A 111 -1.36 25.62 -41.45
N ARG A 112 -1.26 25.47 -40.13
CA ARG A 112 -1.67 26.49 -39.16
C ARG A 112 -0.44 27.22 -38.64
#